data_AF-A0AAW9KAT7-F1
#
_entry.id   AF-A0AAW9KAT7-F1
#
_cell.length_a   1.000
_cell.length_b   1.000
_cell.length_c   1.000
_cell.angle_alpha   90.00
_cell.angle_beta   90.00
_cell.angle_gamma   90.00
#
_symmetry.space_group_name_H-M   'P 1'
#
loop_
_entity.id
_entity.type
_entity.pdbx_description
1 polymer ?
#
loop_
_entity_poly.entity_id
_entity_poly.type
_entity_poly.pdbx_seq_one_letter_code
_entity_poly.pdbx_strand_id
1 'polypeptide(L)'
;MNRVRNDADHASHARNGRVLVVTSVAAARDAVLGGGRGEARLDVLSGGGGAAAGGISTAKALTQADTEYGLVVCAGIAGGFTERAAVGSVVVASEMLAADLGAETPDGFLSVDE
;
A
#
# COMPACT_ATOMS: atom_id res chain seq x y z
N MET A 1 16.26 -14.17 18.90
CA MET A 1 17.22 -14.53 17.82
C MET A 1 16.61 -14.06 16.51
N ASN A 2 16.87 -12.82 16.10
CA ASN A 2 16.19 -12.21 14.95
C ASN A 2 17.07 -12.40 13.70
N ARG A 3 16.68 -13.31 12.79
CA ARG A 3 17.34 -13.42 11.48
C ARG A 3 16.80 -12.31 10.60
N VAL A 4 17.67 -11.40 10.17
CA VAL A 4 17.37 -10.48 9.07
C VAL A 4 17.18 -11.33 7.82
N ARG A 5 15.95 -11.35 7.28
CA ARG A 5 15.63 -12.06 6.03
C ARG A 5 16.25 -11.30 4.85
N ASN A 6 16.87 -12.00 3.90
CA ASN A 6 17.48 -11.39 2.72
C ASN A 6 16.44 -11.19 1.60
N ASP A 7 16.75 -10.43 0.54
CA ASP A 7 15.87 -10.11 -0.60
C ASP A 7 15.30 -11.36 -1.29
N ALA A 8 16.11 -12.41 -1.41
CA ALA A 8 15.67 -13.69 -1.96
C ALA A 8 14.60 -14.37 -1.08
N ASP A 9 14.70 -14.21 0.25
CA ASP A 9 13.73 -14.74 1.21
C ASP A 9 12.43 -13.95 1.15
N HIS A 10 12.49 -12.62 1.02
CA HIS A 10 11.30 -11.77 0.86
C HIS A 10 10.53 -12.11 -0.42
N ALA A 11 11.24 -12.23 -1.56
CA ALA A 11 10.61 -12.61 -2.83
C ALA A 11 9.99 -14.02 -2.79
N SER A 12 10.63 -14.95 -2.07
CA SER A 12 10.08 -16.31 -1.88
C SER A 12 8.84 -16.33 -0.99
N HIS A 13 8.83 -15.56 0.09
CA HIS A 13 7.67 -15.43 0.98
C HIS A 13 6.50 -14.73 0.27
N ALA A 14 6.77 -13.74 -0.58
CA ALA A 14 5.73 -13.08 -1.38
C ALA A 14 5.12 -14.03 -2.44
N ARG A 15 5.93 -14.87 -3.11
CA ARG A 15 5.45 -15.82 -4.13
C ARG A 15 4.54 -16.93 -3.58
N ASN A 16 4.74 -17.33 -2.34
CA ASN A 16 3.97 -18.41 -1.71
C ASN A 16 3.01 -17.94 -0.61
N GLY A 17 3.10 -16.68 -0.19
CA GLY A 17 2.31 -16.08 0.89
C GLY A 17 0.97 -15.53 0.42
N ARG A 18 0.14 -15.13 1.39
CA ARG A 18 -1.08 -14.35 1.11
C ARG A 18 -0.71 -12.92 0.78
N VAL A 19 -1.49 -12.29 -0.09
CA VAL A 19 -1.34 -10.90 -0.49
C VAL A 19 -2.54 -10.12 -0.01
N LEU A 20 -2.31 -9.04 0.71
CA LEU A 20 -3.35 -8.08 1.06
C LEU A 20 -3.28 -6.88 0.12
N VAL A 21 -4.35 -6.60 -0.62
CA VAL A 21 -4.50 -5.37 -1.39
C VAL A 21 -5.41 -4.39 -0.64
N VAL A 22 -4.91 -3.18 -0.42
CA VAL A 22 -5.64 -2.10 0.26
C VAL A 22 -5.96 -1.01 -0.74
N THR A 23 -7.24 -0.69 -0.88
CA THR A 23 -7.72 0.41 -1.75
C THR A 23 -8.38 1.51 -0.94
N SER A 24 -8.44 2.74 -1.46
CA SER A 24 -9.06 3.86 -0.75
C SER A 24 -10.60 3.83 -0.76
N VAL A 25 -11.20 3.21 -1.77
CA VAL A 25 -12.65 3.19 -2.00
C VAL A 25 -13.14 1.81 -2.43
N ALA A 26 -14.42 1.53 -2.15
CA ALA A 26 -15.07 0.25 -2.47
C ALA A 26 -15.08 -0.05 -3.98
N ALA A 27 -15.30 0.96 -4.83
CA ALA A 27 -15.27 0.77 -6.28
C ALA A 27 -13.91 0.25 -6.79
N ALA A 28 -12.81 0.73 -6.20
CA ALA A 28 -11.47 0.25 -6.54
C ALA A 28 -11.23 -1.18 -6.03
N ARG A 29 -11.71 -1.51 -4.82
CA ARG A 29 -11.67 -2.88 -4.29
C ARG A 29 -12.40 -3.84 -5.24
N ASP A 30 -13.59 -3.47 -5.67
CA ASP A 30 -14.43 -4.30 -6.54
C ASP A 30 -13.78 -4.49 -7.93
N ALA A 31 -13.12 -3.46 -8.46
CA ALA A 31 -12.35 -3.56 -9.69
C ALA A 31 -11.15 -4.53 -9.55
N VAL A 32 -10.41 -4.47 -8.43
CA VAL A 32 -9.31 -5.41 -8.14
C VAL A 32 -9.85 -6.84 -8.04
N LEU A 33 -10.94 -7.05 -7.31
CA LEU A 33 -11.58 -8.37 -7.18
C LEU A 33 -12.04 -8.91 -8.54
N GLY A 34 -12.62 -8.06 -9.39
CA GLY A 34 -13.02 -8.43 -10.76
C GLY A 34 -11.83 -8.80 -11.66
N GLY A 35 -10.67 -8.17 -11.46
CA GLY A 35 -9.44 -8.49 -12.18
C GLY A 35 -8.70 -9.73 -11.66
N GLY A 36 -8.82 -10.03 -10.36
CA GLY A 36 -8.07 -11.10 -9.68
C GLY A 36 -8.56 -12.53 -9.95
N ARG A 37 -9.63 -12.74 -10.73
CA ARG A 37 -10.14 -14.05 -11.17
C ARG A 37 -10.24 -15.15 -10.08
N GLY A 38 -10.47 -14.78 -8.82
CA GLY A 38 -10.65 -15.74 -7.71
C GLY A 38 -9.37 -16.37 -7.17
N GLU A 39 -8.22 -15.69 -7.28
CA GLU A 39 -6.97 -16.09 -6.61
C GLU A 39 -7.18 -16.27 -5.09
N ALA A 40 -7.14 -17.52 -4.60
CA ALA A 40 -7.45 -17.87 -3.21
C ALA A 40 -6.49 -17.28 -2.17
N ARG A 41 -5.37 -16.68 -2.60
CA ARG A 41 -4.36 -16.05 -1.73
C ARG A 41 -4.53 -14.53 -1.61
N LEU A 42 -5.48 -13.95 -2.35
CA LEU A 42 -5.65 -12.51 -2.47
C LEU A 42 -6.82 -12.03 -1.60
N ASP A 43 -6.50 -11.21 -0.60
CA ASP A 43 -7.49 -10.46 0.17
C ASP A 43 -7.51 -9.02 -0.33
N VAL A 44 -8.69 -8.43 -0.46
CA VAL A 44 -8.86 -7.04 -0.91
C VAL A 44 -9.78 -6.30 0.05
N LEU A 45 -9.30 -5.19 0.62
CA LEU A 45 -10.09 -4.35 1.51
C LEU A 45 -10.12 -2.89 1.05
N SER A 46 -11.22 -2.21 1.36
CA SER A 46 -11.33 -0.75 1.24
C SER A 46 -10.92 -0.12 2.56
N GLY A 47 -9.74 0.49 2.60
CA GLY A 47 -9.13 1.09 3.79
C GLY A 47 -9.59 2.51 4.11
N GLY A 48 -10.34 3.14 3.20
CA GLY A 48 -10.81 4.52 3.36
C GLY A 48 -9.84 5.56 2.78
N GLY A 49 -10.33 6.78 2.60
CA GLY A 49 -9.56 7.90 2.07
C GLY A 49 -8.65 8.55 3.12
N GLY A 50 -7.40 8.78 2.76
CA GLY A 50 -6.40 9.45 3.62
C GLY A 50 -5.51 8.50 4.40
N ALA A 51 -4.34 9.00 4.80
CA ALA A 51 -3.28 8.20 5.43
C ALA A 51 -3.74 7.54 6.75
N ALA A 52 -4.46 8.26 7.60
CA ALA A 52 -4.93 7.73 8.89
C ALA A 52 -5.92 6.56 8.72
N ALA A 53 -6.94 6.72 7.87
CA ALA A 53 -7.94 5.67 7.64
C ALA A 53 -7.31 4.43 7.01
N GLY A 54 -6.48 4.62 5.98
CA GLY A 54 -5.76 3.54 5.30
C GLY A 54 -4.81 2.80 6.26
N GLY A 55 -4.04 3.54 7.07
CA GLY A 55 -3.12 2.98 8.06
C GLY A 55 -3.84 2.15 9.12
N ILE A 56 -4.92 2.68 9.72
CA ILE A 56 -5.72 1.97 10.72
C ILE A 56 -6.33 0.69 10.13
N SER A 57 -6.94 0.78 8.95
CA SER A 57 -7.57 -0.37 8.30
C SER A 57 -6.55 -1.46 7.97
N THR A 58 -5.38 -1.07 7.47
CA THR A 58 -4.27 -1.98 7.17
C THR A 58 -3.77 -2.64 8.45
N ALA A 59 -3.48 -1.86 9.50
CA ALA A 59 -2.98 -2.37 10.78
C ALA A 59 -3.97 -3.35 11.44
N LYS A 60 -5.29 -3.06 11.37
CA LYS A 60 -6.33 -3.97 11.84
C LYS A 60 -6.31 -5.29 11.06
N ALA A 61 -6.26 -5.23 9.73
CA ALA A 61 -6.22 -6.42 8.90
C ALA A 61 -4.98 -7.29 9.16
N LEU A 62 -3.82 -6.67 9.35
CA LEU A 62 -2.57 -7.37 9.69
C LEU A 62 -2.66 -8.04 11.07
N THR A 63 -3.15 -7.31 12.08
CA THR A 63 -3.25 -7.82 13.45
C THR A 63 -4.30 -8.93 13.60
N GLN A 64 -5.37 -8.89 12.82
CA GLN A 64 -6.49 -9.83 12.91
C GLN A 64 -6.33 -11.06 11.99
N ALA A 65 -5.29 -11.12 11.16
CA ALA A 65 -5.14 -12.23 10.23
C ALA A 65 -4.71 -13.51 10.95
N ASP A 66 -5.42 -14.61 10.69
CA ASP A 66 -5.05 -15.95 11.19
C ASP A 66 -3.72 -16.46 10.61
N THR A 67 -3.28 -15.88 9.49
CA THR A 67 -2.01 -16.19 8.84
C THR A 67 -1.39 -14.91 8.32
N GLU A 68 -0.08 -14.75 8.55
CA GLU A 68 0.69 -13.59 8.13
C GLU A 68 0.61 -13.37 6.60
N TYR A 69 0.47 -12.11 6.21
CA TYR A 69 0.58 -11.72 4.81
C TYR A 69 2.05 -11.63 4.40
N GLY A 70 2.40 -12.23 3.27
CA GLY A 70 3.75 -12.13 2.70
C GLY A 70 3.99 -10.83 1.93
N LEU A 71 2.90 -10.11 1.59
CA LEU A 71 2.94 -8.85 0.87
C LEU A 71 1.68 -8.02 1.15
N VAL A 72 1.84 -6.71 1.29
CA VAL A 72 0.75 -5.74 1.29
C VAL A 72 0.94 -4.80 0.11
N VAL A 73 -0.12 -4.59 -0.68
CA VAL A 73 -0.12 -3.68 -1.84
C VAL A 73 -1.13 -2.57 -1.60
N CYS A 74 -0.66 -1.32 -1.56
CA CYS A 74 -1.55 -0.17 -1.64
C CYS A 74 -1.85 0.10 -3.12
N ALA A 75 -3.13 0.05 -3.51
CA ALA A 75 -3.54 0.22 -4.89
C ALA A 75 -4.72 1.19 -4.99
N GLY A 76 -4.67 2.10 -5.97
CA GLY A 76 -5.73 3.09 -6.16
C GLY A 76 -5.46 4.00 -7.36
N ILE A 77 -6.36 4.97 -7.52
CA ILE A 77 -6.23 6.02 -8.53
C ILE A 77 -5.50 7.22 -7.90
N ALA A 78 -4.54 7.78 -8.63
CA ALA A 78 -3.78 8.95 -8.24
C ALA A 78 -3.73 9.97 -9.40
N GLY A 79 -3.45 11.23 -9.06
CA GLY A 79 -3.09 12.24 -10.05
C GLY A 79 -1.68 11.99 -10.61
N GLY A 80 -1.46 12.37 -11.86
CA GLY A 80 -0.14 12.31 -12.51
C GLY A 80 0.37 13.69 -12.86
N PHE A 81 1.69 13.85 -12.93
CA PHE A 81 2.31 15.07 -13.46
C PHE A 81 2.39 14.99 -14.99
N THR A 82 2.12 16.12 -15.65
CA THR A 82 2.29 16.28 -17.11
C THR A 82 3.71 15.88 -17.51
N GLU A 83 3.85 15.24 -18.68
CA GLU A 83 5.11 14.64 -19.18
C GLU A 83 5.72 13.50 -18.31
N ARG A 84 5.08 13.09 -17.20
CA ARG A 84 5.54 11.97 -16.37
C ARG A 84 4.58 10.79 -16.37
N ALA A 85 3.29 11.07 -16.21
CA ALA A 85 2.24 10.05 -16.21
C ALA A 85 0.97 10.64 -16.81
N ALA A 86 0.69 10.31 -18.07
CA ALA A 86 -0.56 10.67 -18.73
C ALA A 86 -1.75 9.93 -18.08
N VAL A 87 -2.98 10.46 -18.25
CA VAL A 87 -4.20 9.79 -17.77
C VAL A 87 -4.28 8.36 -18.32
N GLY A 88 -4.60 7.41 -17.44
CA GLY A 88 -4.66 5.98 -17.77
C GLY A 88 -3.32 5.24 -17.66
N SER A 89 -2.22 5.93 -17.33
CA SER A 89 -0.94 5.28 -17.03
C SER A 89 -1.04 4.42 -15.76
N VAL A 90 -0.31 3.31 -15.75
CA VAL A 90 -0.06 2.51 -14.53
C VAL A 90 1.34 2.83 -14.02
N VAL A 91 1.43 3.17 -12.75
CA VAL A 91 2.70 3.51 -12.09
C VAL A 91 2.91 2.59 -10.89
N VAL A 92 4.17 2.26 -10.63
CA VAL A 92 4.60 1.58 -9.40
C VAL A 92 5.51 2.55 -8.67
N ALA A 93 5.12 2.92 -7.45
CA ALA A 93 5.90 3.85 -6.64
C ALA A 93 7.14 3.14 -6.08
N SER A 94 8.29 3.81 -6.16
CA SER A 94 9.49 3.45 -5.39
C SER A 94 9.47 4.03 -3.99
N GLU A 95 8.77 5.16 -3.80
CA GLU A 95 8.73 5.94 -2.56
C GLU A 95 7.36 6.57 -2.39
N MET A 96 6.97 6.87 -1.14
CA MET A 96 5.73 7.56 -0.78
C MET A 96 6.06 8.67 0.21
N LEU A 97 5.68 9.90 -0.11
CA LEU A 97 6.00 11.09 0.68
C LEU A 97 4.72 11.67 1.30
N ALA A 98 4.76 11.97 2.60
CA ALA A 98 3.67 12.67 3.29
C ALA A 98 3.89 14.19 3.20
N ALA A 99 3.63 14.76 2.02
CA ALA A 99 3.89 16.18 1.74
C ALA A 99 3.09 17.17 2.62
N ASP A 100 2.06 16.68 3.31
CA ASP A 100 1.19 17.43 4.21
C ASP A 100 1.54 17.24 5.70
N LEU A 101 2.49 16.38 6.04
CA LEU A 101 2.89 16.09 7.42
C LEU A 101 4.28 16.63 7.72
N GLY A 102 4.38 17.49 8.72
CA GLY A 102 5.63 18.08 9.18
C GLY A 102 5.42 19.21 10.17
N ALA A 103 6.48 19.97 10.44
CA ALA A 103 6.45 21.11 11.35
C ALA A 103 7.02 22.36 10.68
N GLU A 104 6.38 23.50 10.88
CA GLU A 104 6.94 24.80 10.52
C GLU A 104 7.93 25.25 11.60
N THR A 105 9.15 25.61 11.18
CA THR A 105 10.23 26.09 12.06
C THR A 105 10.77 27.42 11.56
N PRO A 106 11.57 28.16 12.37
CA PRO A 106 12.18 29.42 11.92
C PRO A 106 13.05 29.29 10.67
N ASP A 107 13.61 28.10 10.41
CA ASP A 107 14.50 27.82 9.28
C ASP A 107 13.76 27.22 8.06
N GLY A 108 12.44 27.00 8.17
CA GLY A 108 11.59 26.45 7.11
C GLY A 108 10.71 25.28 7.56
N PHE A 109 10.06 24.63 6.58
CA PHE A 109 9.30 23.41 6.82
C PHE A 109 10.23 22.21 7.01
N LEU A 110 10.02 21.46 8.09
CA LEU A 110 10.65 20.18 8.37
C LEU A 110 9.64 19.06 8.11
N SER A 111 9.98 18.14 7.20
CA SER A 111 9.16 16.97 6.89
C SER A 111 9.07 16.02 8.08
N VAL A 112 8.02 15.19 8.15
CA VAL A 112 7.89 14.14 9.18
C VAL A 112 8.96 13.04 9.07
N ASP A 113 9.53 12.86 7.87
CA ASP A 113 10.53 11.82 7.59
C ASP A 113 11.98 12.33 7.77
N GLU A 114 12.17 13.60 8.13
CA GLU A 114 13.45 14.29 8.38
C GLU A 114 13.67 14.54 9.88
#